data_AF-A0A955GJX6-F1
#
_entry.id   AF-A0A955GJX6-F1
#
_cell.length_a   1.000
_cell.length_b   1.000
_cell.length_c   1.000
_cell.angle_alpha   90.00
_cell.angle_beta   90.00
_cell.angle_gamma   90.00
#
_symmetry.space_group_name_H-M   'P 1'
#
loop_
_entity.id
_entity.type
_entity.pdbx_description
1 polymer ?
#
loop_
_entity_poly.entity_id
_entity_poly.type
_entity_poly.pdbx_seq_one_letter_code
_entity_poly.pdbx_strand_id
1 'polypeptide(L)'
;MFRKIKNNETLKELLSTKNLGLYLFLIVSLSVAWSTARIIQKNYDLQKQITTLSQEVSLQEQINQNQKLKNQYFETDAYLELAARKYFLKGLPGERLYAVPKEVAMSKIKPMPTQEQKQSNDLKNTPFFIQNWQNWFKFLQGQQLK
;
A
#
# COMPACT_ATOMS: atom_id res chain seq x y z
N MET A 1 24.35 -23.03 49.04
CA MET A 1 24.87 -23.17 47.66
C MET A 1 25.86 -22.08 47.22
N PHE A 2 26.04 -20.98 47.96
CA PHE A 2 26.91 -19.86 47.55
C PHE A 2 28.40 -19.98 47.93
N ARG A 3 28.79 -21.02 48.69
CA ARG A 3 30.17 -21.17 49.19
C ARG A 3 31.13 -21.76 48.16
N LYS A 4 30.63 -22.44 47.11
CA LYS A 4 31.44 -23.04 46.02
C LYS A 4 31.84 -22.05 44.92
N ILE A 5 31.24 -20.86 44.86
CA ILE A 5 31.56 -19.84 43.82
C ILE A 5 32.88 -19.11 44.14
N LYS A 6 33.31 -19.11 45.42
CA LYS A 6 34.44 -18.29 45.88
C LYS A 6 35.83 -18.86 45.56
N ASN A 7 35.93 -20.12 45.12
CA ASN A 7 37.21 -20.83 44.96
C ASN A 7 37.48 -21.35 43.53
N ASN A 8 36.87 -20.76 42.51
CA ASN A 8 37.27 -21.02 41.13
C ASN A 8 38.39 -20.05 40.74
N GLU A 9 39.60 -20.58 40.54
CA GLU A 9 40.77 -19.83 40.08
C GLU A 9 40.51 -19.09 38.76
N THR A 10 39.70 -19.70 37.88
CA THR A 10 39.26 -19.07 36.61
C THR A 10 38.45 -17.78 36.82
N LEU A 11 37.62 -17.70 37.86
CA LEU A 11 36.85 -16.49 38.16
C LEU A 11 37.73 -15.37 38.73
N LYS A 12 38.79 -15.73 39.48
CA LYS A 12 39.77 -14.75 40.00
C LYS A 12 40.65 -14.19 38.89
N GLU A 13 41.04 -15.02 37.92
CA GLU A 13 41.75 -14.55 36.72
C GLU A 13 40.87 -13.66 35.83
N LEU A 14 39.60 -14.01 35.65
CA LEU A 14 38.64 -13.17 34.93
C LEU A 14 38.37 -11.84 35.65
N LEU A 15 38.26 -11.83 36.98
CA LEU A 15 38.03 -10.61 37.77
C LEU A 15 39.34 -9.89 38.15
N SER A 16 40.46 -10.25 37.53
CA SER A 16 41.76 -9.62 37.78
C SER A 16 41.82 -8.19 37.24
N THR A 17 42.50 -7.30 37.95
CA THR A 17 42.70 -5.89 37.58
C THR A 17 43.37 -5.70 36.22
N LYS A 18 44.10 -6.71 35.72
CA LYS A 18 44.72 -6.69 34.39
C LYS A 18 43.69 -6.59 33.25
N ASN A 19 42.48 -7.14 33.44
CA ASN A 19 41.46 -7.20 32.40
C ASN A 19 40.38 -6.10 32.54
N LEU A 20 40.46 -5.27 33.59
CA LEU A 20 39.46 -4.25 33.91
C LEU A 20 39.26 -3.25 32.76
N GLY A 21 40.35 -2.81 32.13
CA GLY A 21 40.29 -1.89 30.98
C GLY A 21 39.59 -2.50 29.76
N LEU A 22 39.82 -3.80 29.49
CA LEU A 22 39.16 -4.53 28.42
C LEU A 22 37.65 -4.62 28.64
N TYR A 23 37.21 -4.92 29.87
CA TYR A 23 35.78 -4.97 30.20
C TYR A 23 35.12 -3.60 30.12
N LEU A 24 35.79 -2.55 30.60
CA LEU A 24 35.28 -1.18 30.51
C LEU A 24 35.10 -0.77 29.05
N PHE A 25 36.10 -1.07 28.21
CA PHE A 25 36.03 -0.83 26.78
C PHE A 25 34.89 -1.61 26.11
N LEU A 26 34.72 -2.89 26.46
CA LEU A 26 33.66 -3.74 25.93
C LEU A 26 32.27 -3.19 26.30
N ILE A 27 32.07 -2.80 27.56
CA ILE A 27 30.81 -2.21 28.05
C ILE A 27 30.51 -0.89 27.33
N VAL A 28 31.50 -0.02 27.18
CA VAL A 28 31.34 1.26 26.47
C VAL A 28 31.01 1.02 25.00
N SER A 29 31.74 0.12 24.34
CA SER A 29 31.51 -0.22 22.92
C SER A 29 30.10 -0.80 22.70
N LEU A 30 29.66 -1.75 23.54
CA LEU A 30 28.29 -2.29 23.48
C LEU A 30 27.23 -1.21 23.73
N SER A 31 27.48 -0.30 24.68
CA SER A 31 26.55 0.79 25.00
C SER A 31 26.40 1.76 23.82
N VAL A 32 27.51 2.08 23.15
CA VAL A 32 27.50 2.91 21.94
C VAL A 32 26.78 2.18 20.80
N ALA A 33 27.11 0.91 20.54
CA ALA A 33 26.45 0.12 19.50
C ALA A 33 24.94 0.04 19.71
N TRP A 34 24.50 -0.18 20.96
CA TRP A 34 23.08 -0.22 21.31
C TRP A 34 22.39 1.14 21.17
N SER A 35 23.08 2.23 21.52
CA SER A 35 22.56 3.58 21.33
C SER A 35 22.39 3.91 19.85
N THR A 36 23.40 3.63 19.02
CA THR A 36 23.36 3.84 17.58
C THR A 36 22.23 3.05 16.92
N ALA A 37 22.09 1.77 17.27
CA ALA A 37 21.00 0.94 16.76
C ALA A 37 19.61 1.54 17.08
N ARG A 38 19.40 2.02 18.31
CA ARG A 38 18.15 2.67 18.70
C ARG A 38 17.88 3.97 17.94
N ILE A 39 18.92 4.77 17.68
CA ILE A 39 18.79 6.01 16.89
C ILE A 39 18.37 5.70 15.46
N ILE A 40 18.99 4.70 14.83
CA ILE A 40 18.65 4.27 13.47
C ILE A 40 17.19 3.78 13.42
N GLN A 41 16.79 2.93 14.36
CA GLN A 41 15.41 2.44 14.45
C GLN A 41 14.41 3.60 14.59
N LYS A 42 14.66 4.52 15.52
CA LYS A 42 13.81 5.70 15.73
C LYS A 42 13.69 6.56 14.47
N ASN A 43 14.80 6.79 13.77
CA ASN A 43 14.78 7.56 12.52
C ASN A 43 13.98 6.85 11.42
N TYR A 44 14.10 5.52 11.32
CA TYR A 44 13.30 4.74 10.37
C TYR A 44 11.81 4.80 10.69
N ASP A 45 11.44 4.66 11.96
CA ASP A 45 10.04 4.76 12.39
C ASP A 45 9.45 6.16 12.13
N LEU A 46 10.23 7.22 12.32
CA LEU A 46 9.84 8.58 11.99
C LEU A 46 9.66 8.76 10.47
N GLN A 47 10.58 8.26 9.65
CA GLN A 47 10.47 8.32 8.19
C GLN A 47 9.24 7.56 7.68
N LYS A 48 8.95 6.40 8.28
CA LYS A 48 7.76 5.62 7.96
C LYS A 48 6.49 6.42 8.26
N GLN A 49 6.40 7.06 9.43
CA GLN A 49 5.28 7.92 9.80
C GLN A 49 5.10 9.10 8.83
N ILE A 50 6.19 9.79 8.48
CA ILE A 50 6.16 10.89 7.52
C ILE A 50 5.65 10.39 6.16
N THR A 51 6.12 9.24 5.71
CA THR A 51 5.69 8.65 4.43
C THR A 51 4.20 8.34 4.45
N THR A 52 3.70 7.72 5.53
CA THR A 52 2.27 7.40 5.64
C THR A 52 1.40 8.66 5.68
N LEU A 53 1.80 9.68 6.46
CA LEU A 53 1.07 10.94 6.52
C LEU A 53 1.10 11.69 5.18
N SER A 54 2.25 11.71 4.50
CA SER A 54 2.38 12.35 3.19
C SER A 54 1.53 11.67 2.13
N GLN A 55 1.42 10.34 2.17
CA GLN A 55 0.54 9.58 1.28
C GLN A 55 -0.93 9.89 1.54
N GLU A 56 -1.34 9.97 2.81
CA GLU A 56 -2.70 10.33 3.20
C GLU A 56 -3.07 11.75 2.75
N VAL A 57 -2.18 12.72 2.95
CA VAL A 57 -2.37 14.10 2.47
C VAL A 57 -2.50 14.15 0.96
N SER A 58 -1.61 13.48 0.22
CA SER A 58 -1.66 13.45 -1.24
C SER A 58 -2.96 12.83 -1.75
N LEU A 59 -3.43 11.74 -1.12
CA LEU A 59 -4.70 11.10 -1.47
C LEU A 59 -5.88 12.05 -1.21
N GLN A 60 -5.88 12.71 -0.05
CA GLN A 60 -6.94 13.65 0.32
C GLN A 60 -6.97 14.86 -0.62
N GLU A 61 -5.81 15.34 -1.05
CA GLU A 61 -5.71 16.43 -2.02
C GLU A 61 -6.28 16.01 -3.38
N GLN A 62 -5.96 14.80 -3.86
CA GLN A 62 -6.54 14.28 -5.09
C GLN A 62 -8.07 14.11 -4.99
N ILE A 63 -8.58 13.64 -3.86
CA ILE A 63 -10.03 13.54 -3.62
C ILE A 63 -10.67 14.93 -3.68
N ASN A 64 -10.05 15.92 -3.03
CA ASN A 64 -10.55 17.30 -3.04
C ASN A 64 -10.56 17.88 -4.46
N GLN A 65 -9.47 17.70 -5.22
CA GLN A 65 -9.38 18.12 -6.62
C GLN A 65 -10.46 17.44 -7.49
N ASN A 66 -10.67 16.13 -7.30
CA ASN A 66 -11.72 15.40 -8.01
C ASN A 66 -13.11 15.94 -7.67
N GLN A 67 -13.37 16.22 -6.38
CA GLN A 67 -14.64 16.78 -5.93
C GLN A 67 -14.86 18.18 -6.48
N LYS A 68 -13.82 19.02 -6.52
CA LYS A 68 -13.87 20.34 -7.15
C LYS A 68 -14.24 20.24 -8.63
N LEU A 69 -13.59 19.33 -9.37
CA LEU A 69 -13.91 19.09 -10.78
C LEU A 69 -15.35 18.60 -10.97
N LYS A 70 -15.85 17.74 -10.09
CA LYS A 70 -17.26 17.29 -10.12
C LYS A 70 -18.23 18.45 -9.88
N ASN A 71 -17.94 19.30 -8.90
CA ASN A 71 -18.78 20.48 -8.64
C ASN A 71 -18.79 21.41 -9.86
N GLN A 72 -17.62 21.69 -10.43
CA GLN A 72 -17.51 22.48 -11.66
C GLN A 72 -18.29 21.85 -12.83
N TYR A 73 -18.22 20.53 -12.99
CA TYR A 73 -19.00 19.82 -14.00
C TYR A 73 -20.51 20.00 -13.79
N PHE A 74 -21.00 19.97 -12.55
CA PHE A 74 -22.42 20.19 -12.25
C PHE A 74 -22.89 21.63 -12.51
N GLU A 75 -21.96 22.59 -12.50
CA GLU A 75 -22.23 23.98 -12.87
C GLU A 75 -22.25 24.21 -14.39
N THR A 76 -21.82 23.24 -15.21
CA THR A 76 -21.80 23.41 -16.67
C THR A 76 -23.19 23.33 -17.29
N ASP A 77 -23.40 24.10 -18.35
CA ASP A 77 -24.61 24.05 -19.17
C ASP A 77 -24.84 22.65 -19.75
N ALA A 78 -23.77 21.94 -20.11
CA ALA A 78 -23.86 20.56 -20.62
C ALA A 78 -24.47 19.61 -19.58
N TYR A 79 -24.08 19.73 -18.31
CA TYR A 79 -24.70 18.94 -17.25
C TYR A 79 -26.16 19.33 -17.04
N LEU A 80 -26.48 20.62 -16.99
CA LEU A 80 -27.85 21.11 -16.84
C LEU A 80 -28.75 20.63 -17.98
N GLU A 81 -28.24 20.62 -19.21
CA GLU A 81 -28.95 20.11 -20.39
C GLU A 81 -29.21 18.60 -20.28
N LEU A 82 -28.18 17.81 -19.94
CA LEU A 82 -28.34 16.37 -19.74
C LEU A 82 -29.32 16.04 -18.61
N ALA A 83 -29.27 16.81 -17.52
CA ALA A 83 -30.21 16.69 -16.42
C ALA A 83 -31.64 17.06 -16.85
N ALA A 84 -31.81 18.14 -17.63
CA ALA A 84 -33.11 18.55 -18.18
C ALA A 84 -33.71 17.45 -19.08
N ARG A 85 -32.90 16.85 -19.95
CA ARG A 85 -33.28 15.72 -20.81
C ARG A 85 -33.66 14.50 -19.98
N LYS A 86 -32.85 14.15 -18.98
CA LYS A 86 -33.03 12.92 -18.17
C LYS A 86 -34.22 12.99 -17.23
N TYR A 87 -34.37 14.09 -16.50
CA TYR A 87 -35.36 14.20 -15.41
C TYR A 87 -36.66 14.85 -15.85
N PHE A 88 -36.63 15.74 -16.83
CA PHE A 88 -37.80 16.50 -17.25
C PHE A 88 -38.24 16.21 -18.70
N LEU A 89 -37.53 15.32 -19.40
CA LEU A 89 -37.76 15.02 -20.83
C LEU A 89 -37.82 16.31 -21.68
N LYS A 90 -37.03 17.32 -21.28
CA LYS A 90 -36.93 18.60 -21.99
C LYS A 90 -35.78 18.53 -22.99
N GLY A 91 -36.09 18.84 -24.24
CA GLY A 91 -35.11 18.99 -25.32
C GLY A 91 -34.86 20.45 -25.65
N LEU A 92 -33.90 20.70 -26.52
CA LEU A 92 -33.69 22.03 -27.08
C LEU A 92 -34.89 22.44 -27.96
N PRO A 93 -35.09 23.75 -28.22
CA PRO A 93 -36.14 24.20 -29.14
C PRO A 93 -36.01 23.53 -30.51
N GLY A 94 -37.07 22.85 -30.96
CA GLY A 94 -37.09 22.11 -32.23
C GLY A 94 -36.67 20.64 -32.15
N GLU A 95 -36.19 20.17 -30.99
CA GLU A 95 -35.83 18.77 -30.76
C GLU A 95 -37.07 17.94 -30.34
N ARG A 96 -37.18 16.71 -30.85
CA ARG A 96 -38.22 15.74 -30.45
C ARG A 96 -37.58 14.63 -29.64
N LEU A 97 -38.05 14.44 -28.41
CA LEU A 97 -37.60 13.37 -27.52
C LEU A 97 -38.62 12.22 -27.50
N TYR A 98 -38.13 10.99 -27.54
CA TYR A 98 -38.96 9.78 -27.47
C TYR A 98 -38.61 9.00 -26.20
N ALA A 99 -39.60 8.74 -25.36
CA ALA A 99 -39.44 7.90 -24.18
C ALA A 99 -39.49 6.42 -24.60
N VAL A 100 -38.36 5.74 -24.55
CA VAL A 100 -38.27 4.31 -24.88
C VAL A 100 -38.25 3.49 -23.58
N PRO A 101 -39.14 2.49 -23.44
CA PRO A 101 -39.12 1.57 -22.30
C PRO A 101 -37.77 0.86 -22.18
N LYS A 102 -37.32 0.68 -20.94
CA LYS A 102 -35.99 0.13 -20.65
C LYS A 102 -35.81 -1.26 -21.25
N GLU A 103 -36.86 -2.08 -21.24
CA GLU A 103 -36.87 -3.45 -21.75
C GLU A 103 -36.53 -3.47 -23.24
N VAL A 104 -37.13 -2.56 -24.01
CA VAL A 104 -36.90 -2.42 -25.45
C VAL A 104 -35.48 -1.94 -25.71
N ALA A 105 -35.01 -0.92 -24.97
CA ALA A 105 -33.66 -0.40 -25.11
C ALA A 105 -32.63 -1.50 -24.84
N MET A 106 -32.74 -2.22 -23.71
CA MET A 106 -31.83 -3.28 -23.28
C MET A 106 -31.78 -4.45 -24.27
N SER A 107 -32.90 -4.79 -24.90
CA SER A 107 -32.96 -5.86 -25.92
C SER A 107 -32.15 -5.56 -27.19
N LYS A 108 -31.79 -4.29 -27.41
CA LYS A 108 -31.05 -3.82 -28.59
C LYS A 108 -29.59 -3.44 -28.29
N ILE A 109 -29.15 -3.50 -27.03
CA ILE A 109 -27.76 -3.21 -26.66
C ILE A 109 -26.93 -4.45 -27.00
N LYS A 110 -25.93 -4.29 -27.88
CA LYS A 110 -24.91 -5.32 -28.08
C LYS A 110 -24.17 -5.51 -26.75
N PRO A 111 -23.92 -6.74 -26.29
CA PRO A 111 -23.11 -6.94 -25.09
C PRO A 111 -21.82 -6.15 -25.28
N MET A 112 -21.52 -5.26 -24.33
CA MET A 112 -20.21 -4.63 -24.28
C MET A 112 -19.19 -5.76 -24.34
N PRO A 113 -18.03 -5.59 -25.01
CA PRO A 113 -16.97 -6.56 -24.91
C PRO A 113 -16.67 -6.71 -23.43
N THR A 114 -17.17 -7.80 -22.84
CA THR A 114 -16.71 -8.30 -21.57
C THR A 114 -15.22 -8.39 -21.79
N GLN A 115 -14.44 -7.55 -21.10
CA GLN A 115 -13.06 -7.90 -20.87
C GLN A 115 -13.17 -9.29 -20.25
N GLU A 116 -12.89 -10.31 -21.04
CA GLU A 116 -12.68 -11.65 -20.55
C GLU A 116 -11.59 -11.49 -19.51
N GLN A 117 -12.01 -11.34 -18.25
CA GLN A 117 -11.20 -11.74 -17.13
C GLN A 117 -10.94 -13.19 -17.43
N LYS A 118 -9.81 -13.48 -18.08
CA LYS A 118 -9.20 -14.80 -18.07
C LYS A 118 -8.94 -15.08 -16.61
N GLN A 119 -9.98 -15.60 -15.95
CA GLN A 119 -9.88 -16.30 -14.69
C GLN A 119 -8.98 -17.48 -15.00
N SER A 120 -7.68 -17.29 -14.78
CA SER A 120 -6.75 -18.36 -14.51
C SER A 120 -7.27 -19.06 -13.26
N ASN A 121 -8.16 -20.03 -13.44
CA ASN A 121 -8.75 -20.86 -12.40
C ASN A 121 -7.73 -21.81 -11.73
N ASP A 122 -6.43 -21.54 -11.85
CA ASP A 122 -5.35 -22.44 -11.43
C ASP A 122 -4.55 -21.94 -10.21
N LEU A 123 -4.94 -20.81 -9.60
CA LEU A 123 -4.23 -20.21 -8.46
C LEU A 123 -5.10 -19.96 -7.22
N LYS A 124 -6.20 -20.70 -7.06
CA LYS A 124 -7.19 -20.41 -6.01
C LYS A 124 -6.76 -20.79 -4.58
N ASN A 125 -5.54 -21.26 -4.34
CA ASN A 125 -5.12 -21.61 -2.98
C ASN A 125 -3.60 -21.53 -2.70
N THR A 126 -2.89 -20.61 -3.34
CA THR A 126 -1.46 -20.39 -3.06
C THR A 126 -1.28 -19.01 -2.39
N PRO A 127 -0.59 -18.93 -1.24
CA PRO A 127 -0.21 -17.66 -0.63
C PRO A 127 0.49 -16.73 -1.63
N PHE A 128 0.22 -15.42 -1.55
CA PHE A 128 0.72 -14.39 -2.46
C PHE A 128 2.25 -14.44 -2.66
N PHE A 129 3.01 -14.77 -1.61
CA PHE A 129 4.47 -14.91 -1.69
C PHE A 129 4.92 -16.02 -2.65
N ILE A 130 4.21 -17.15 -2.68
CA ILE A 130 4.53 -18.29 -3.56
C ILE A 130 4.24 -17.91 -5.02
N GLN A 131 3.12 -17.21 -5.27
CA GLN A 131 2.78 -16.73 -6.61
C GLN A 131 3.83 -15.76 -7.14
N ASN A 132 4.27 -14.80 -6.32
CA ASN A 132 5.31 -13.85 -6.73
C ASN A 132 6.62 -14.57 -7.06
N TRP A 133 7.09 -15.47 -6.20
CA TRP A 133 8.35 -16.19 -6.46
C TRP A 133 8.29 -17.04 -7.74
N GLN A 134 7.17 -17.73 -7.98
CA GLN A 134 6.95 -18.46 -9.23
C GLN A 134 6.94 -17.54 -10.45
N ASN A 135 6.31 -16.35 -10.36
CA ASN A 135 6.30 -15.37 -11.45
C ASN A 135 7.70 -14.83 -11.74
N TRP A 136 8.52 -14.57 -10.71
CA TRP A 136 9.92 -14.18 -10.87
C TRP A 136 10.76 -15.29 -11.54
N PHE A 137 10.56 -16.55 -11.15
CA PHE A 137 11.26 -17.67 -11.77
C PHE A 137 10.87 -17.84 -13.25
N LYS A 138 9.57 -17.78 -13.57
CA LYS A 138 9.06 -17.80 -14.95
C LYS A 138 9.63 -16.66 -15.79
N PHE A 139 9.70 -15.45 -15.22
CA PHE A 139 10.31 -14.29 -15.86
C PHE A 139 11.80 -14.52 -16.18
N LEU A 140 12.59 -15.01 -15.22
CA LEU A 140 14.01 -15.32 -15.43
C LEU A 140 14.23 -16.44 -16.46
N GLN A 141 13.28 -17.35 -16.60
CA GLN A 141 13.30 -18.41 -17.61
C GLN A 141 12.80 -17.95 -18.99
N GLY A 142 12.45 -16.67 -19.15
CA GLY A 142 11.98 -16.10 -20.43
C GLY A 142 10.56 -16.51 -20.82
N GLN A 143 9.78 -17.05 -19.87
CA GLN A 143 8.36 -17.35 -20.10
C GLN A 143 7.53 -16.07 -19.93
N GLN A 144 6.65 -15.79 -20.90
CA GLN A 144 5.76 -14.63 -20.86
C GLN A 144 4.75 -14.78 -19.72
N LEU A 145 4.65 -13.76 -18.87
CA LEU A 145 3.60 -13.63 -17.86
C LEU A 145 2.28 -13.36 -18.61
N LYS A 146 1.31 -14.29 -18.52
CA LYS A 146 -0.03 -14.13 -19.09
C LYS A 146 -1.03 -13.74 -18.01
#